data_AF-A0A354K6E6-F1
#
_entry.id   AF-A0A354K6E6-F1
#
_cell.length_a   1.000
_cell.length_b   1.000
_cell.length_c   1.000
_cell.angle_alpha   90.00
_cell.angle_beta   90.00
_cell.angle_gamma   90.00
#
_symmetry.space_group_name_H-M   'P 1'
#
loop_
_entity.id
_entity.type
_entity.pdbx_description
1 polymer ?
#
loop_
_entity_poly.entity_id
_entity_poly.type
_entity_poly.pdbx_seq_one_letter_code
_entity_poly.pdbx_strand_id
1 'polypeptide(L)'
;MKYLKKLFGGIEMTWLRVIGFAVISAVWSAVLLLLPVDLDVAGMGSTYPWWILFALIIITNCEKPLEAACKTFVFFLISQPLIYIFQAPFSELGLRLLRYYPPWFIMTLLTFPGAWLGWQVRKPGILSGVILSPMLYLITMIGYDYLPRGILAFPHNLISLVSGIFCAAEYVLLLIVILHENKQRIAAICATILLIAGTFLILLIMKPSVCGTVKPLPESISAEDIAEIAVADPKLFRVQLSEKTPDDPKTYLQIDALKEECSTEAVLYGTDGQVLKRYQLVCVRKKDDNPANEYGYYVAIEITETDDP
;
A
#
# COMPACT_ATOMS: atom_id res chain seq x y z
N MET A 1 -23.90 -5.87 -21.51
CA MET A 1 -24.08 -4.39 -21.43
C MET A 1 -25.35 -3.92 -20.72
N LYS A 2 -26.47 -4.69 -20.69
CA LYS A 2 -27.75 -4.23 -20.09
C LYS A 2 -27.62 -3.84 -18.60
N TYR A 3 -26.94 -4.66 -17.78
CA TYR A 3 -26.75 -4.40 -16.36
C TYR A 3 -25.74 -3.28 -16.08
N LEU A 4 -24.64 -3.24 -16.84
CA LEU A 4 -23.62 -2.20 -16.78
C LEU A 4 -24.19 -0.82 -17.12
N LYS A 5 -25.04 -0.73 -18.16
CA LYS A 5 -25.77 0.51 -18.49
C LYS A 5 -26.79 0.93 -17.44
N LYS A 6 -27.31 0.00 -16.63
CA LYS A 6 -28.30 0.27 -15.60
C LYS A 6 -27.68 0.70 -14.26
N LEU A 7 -26.52 0.15 -13.91
CA LEU A 7 -25.82 0.43 -12.67
C LEU A 7 -24.83 1.60 -12.78
N PHE A 8 -24.13 1.68 -13.91
CA PHE A 8 -23.04 2.65 -14.11
C PHE A 8 -23.24 3.53 -15.34
N GLY A 9 -23.89 3.01 -16.39
CA GLY A 9 -24.03 3.73 -17.65
C GLY A 9 -25.15 4.77 -17.69
N GLY A 10 -25.24 5.49 -18.82
CA GLY A 10 -26.26 6.50 -19.05
C GLY A 10 -25.88 7.90 -18.54
N ILE A 11 -24.69 8.02 -17.94
CA ILE A 11 -24.10 9.30 -17.57
C ILE A 11 -23.22 9.74 -18.73
N GLU A 12 -23.65 10.76 -19.47
CA GLU A 12 -22.77 11.42 -20.42
C GLU A 12 -21.61 12.05 -19.64
N MET A 13 -20.40 11.49 -19.76
CA MET A 13 -19.22 11.94 -19.00
C MET A 13 -18.63 13.21 -19.59
N THR A 14 -19.37 14.33 -19.60
CA THR A 14 -18.82 15.61 -20.05
C THR A 14 -17.65 16.05 -19.16
N TRP A 15 -16.74 16.89 -19.67
CA TRP A 15 -15.60 17.38 -18.89
C TRP A 15 -16.02 18.06 -17.59
N LEU A 16 -17.11 18.83 -17.60
CA LEU A 16 -17.66 19.46 -16.41
C LEU A 16 -18.07 18.44 -15.34
N ARG A 17 -18.68 17.32 -15.75
CA ARG A 17 -19.06 16.23 -14.83
C ARG A 17 -17.84 15.51 -14.27
N VAL A 18 -16.81 15.29 -15.08
CA VAL A 18 -15.54 14.68 -14.63
C VAL A 18 -14.86 15.57 -13.58
N ILE A 19 -14.80 16.89 -13.82
CA ILE A 19 -14.23 17.86 -12.86
C ILE A 19 -15.07 17.88 -11.58
N GLY A 20 -16.40 17.99 -11.69
CA GLY A 20 -17.30 17.99 -10.53
C GLY A 20 -17.18 16.69 -9.71
N PHE A 21 -17.10 15.55 -10.39
CA PHE A 21 -16.89 14.25 -9.73
C PHE A 21 -15.55 14.21 -9.00
N ALA A 22 -14.47 14.69 -9.62
CA ALA A 22 -13.15 14.75 -8.98
C ALA A 22 -13.14 15.62 -7.71
N VAL A 23 -13.80 16.78 -7.75
CA VAL A 23 -13.92 17.68 -6.59
C VAL A 23 -14.73 17.02 -5.47
N ILE A 24 -15.88 16.43 -5.78
CA ILE A 24 -16.73 15.76 -4.78
C ILE A 24 -15.98 14.59 -4.14
N SER A 25 -15.32 13.75 -4.94
CA SER A 25 -14.50 12.64 -4.43
C SER A 25 -13.36 13.14 -3.56
N ALA A 26 -12.70 14.24 -3.93
CA ALA A 26 -11.60 14.82 -3.14
C ALA A 26 -12.09 15.37 -1.79
N VAL A 27 -13.20 16.11 -1.77
CA VAL A 27 -13.81 16.60 -0.52
C VAL A 27 -14.19 15.44 0.37
N TRP A 28 -14.89 14.43 -0.18
CA TRP A 28 -15.30 13.25 0.57
C TRP A 28 -14.10 12.52 1.19
N SER A 29 -13.08 12.22 0.40
CA SER A 29 -11.86 11.58 0.89
C SER A 29 -11.12 12.42 1.93
N ALA A 30 -11.03 13.74 1.74
CA ALA A 30 -10.41 14.63 2.72
C ALA A 30 -11.17 14.62 4.05
N VAL A 31 -12.51 14.69 4.04
CA VAL A 31 -13.33 14.59 5.25
C VAL A 31 -13.07 13.27 5.98
N LEU A 32 -13.03 12.15 5.26
CA LEU A 32 -12.74 10.84 5.86
C LEU A 32 -11.35 10.76 6.48
N LEU A 33 -10.35 11.39 5.85
CA LEU A 33 -8.97 11.42 6.35
C LEU A 33 -8.76 12.35 7.56
N LEU A 34 -9.64 13.33 7.75
CA LEU A 34 -9.62 14.22 8.91
C LEU A 34 -10.30 13.62 10.15
N LEU A 35 -11.01 12.50 9.99
CA LEU A 35 -11.62 11.81 11.13
C LEU A 35 -10.57 11.07 11.96
N PRO A 36 -10.76 10.95 13.29
CA PRO A 36 -9.83 10.27 14.18
C PRO A 36 -9.42 8.88 13.68
N VAL A 37 -8.12 8.58 13.74
CA VAL A 37 -7.54 7.28 13.33
C VAL A 37 -8.14 6.13 14.15
N ASP A 38 -8.53 6.39 15.40
CA ASP A 38 -9.17 5.41 16.30
C ASP A 38 -10.52 4.90 15.81
N LEU A 39 -11.16 5.60 14.87
CA LEU A 39 -12.38 5.13 14.23
C LEU A 39 -12.10 4.24 13.01
N ASP A 40 -10.84 4.01 12.62
CA ASP A 40 -10.44 3.27 11.42
C ASP A 40 -10.98 3.88 10.10
N VAL A 41 -11.60 5.08 10.17
CA VAL A 41 -12.19 5.83 9.04
C VAL A 41 -11.12 6.40 8.11
N ALA A 42 -9.98 6.80 8.68
CA ALA A 42 -8.86 7.34 7.92
C ALA A 42 -8.33 6.32 6.89
N GLY A 43 -8.42 5.02 7.21
CA GLY A 43 -8.18 3.94 6.25
C GLY A 43 -9.08 4.09 5.01
N MET A 44 -10.40 4.24 5.20
CA MET A 44 -11.37 4.39 4.10
C MET A 44 -11.12 5.60 3.18
N GLY A 45 -10.62 6.72 3.72
CA GLY A 45 -10.32 7.91 2.92
C GLY A 45 -9.13 7.73 1.97
N SER A 46 -8.21 6.82 2.32
CA SER A 46 -6.99 6.48 1.56
C SER A 46 -7.09 5.17 0.77
N THR A 47 -8.15 4.37 0.95
CA THR A 47 -8.21 3.03 0.37
C THR A 47 -8.47 3.04 -1.14
N TYR A 48 -7.70 2.23 -1.87
CA TYR A 48 -7.84 2.01 -3.31
C TYR A 48 -9.21 1.51 -3.83
N PRO A 49 -10.09 0.79 -3.10
CA PRO A 49 -11.33 0.25 -3.65
C PRO A 49 -12.27 1.33 -4.20
N TRP A 50 -12.47 2.43 -3.47
CA TRP A 50 -13.29 3.55 -3.93
C TRP A 50 -12.76 4.17 -5.22
N TRP A 51 -11.43 4.31 -5.31
CA TRP A 51 -10.76 4.85 -6.49
C TRP A 51 -10.87 3.93 -7.70
N ILE A 52 -10.81 2.61 -7.49
CA ILE A 52 -11.05 1.61 -8.54
C ILE A 52 -12.48 1.73 -9.07
N LEU A 53 -13.47 1.82 -8.17
CA LEU A 53 -14.87 2.02 -8.55
C LEU A 53 -15.07 3.31 -9.34
N PHE A 54 -14.50 4.43 -8.89
CA PHE A 54 -14.59 5.72 -9.57
C PHE A 54 -13.98 5.68 -10.98
N ALA A 55 -12.80 5.06 -11.12
CA ALA A 55 -12.17 4.86 -12.42
C ALA A 55 -13.07 4.03 -13.36
N LEU A 56 -13.66 2.94 -12.86
CA LEU A 56 -14.56 2.10 -13.63
C LEU A 56 -15.84 2.81 -14.06
N ILE A 57 -16.42 3.66 -13.20
CA ILE A 57 -17.57 4.50 -13.56
C ILE A 57 -17.21 5.39 -14.77
N ILE A 58 -16.04 6.02 -14.76
CA ILE A 58 -15.61 6.87 -15.88
C ILE A 58 -15.39 6.01 -17.14
N ILE A 59 -14.60 4.94 -17.04
CA ILE A 59 -14.23 4.07 -18.16
C ILE A 59 -15.46 3.46 -18.85
N THR A 60 -16.44 3.00 -18.07
CA THR A 60 -17.64 2.34 -18.58
C THR A 60 -18.61 3.28 -19.29
N ASN A 61 -18.54 4.58 -19.01
CA ASN A 61 -19.37 5.62 -19.65
C ASN A 61 -18.70 6.30 -20.86
N CYS A 62 -17.43 6.05 -21.12
CA CYS A 62 -16.72 6.64 -22.27
C CYS A 62 -16.86 5.76 -23.52
N GLU A 63 -16.99 6.35 -24.70
CA GLU A 63 -17.15 5.57 -25.95
C GLU A 63 -15.83 5.10 -26.53
N LYS A 64 -14.76 5.88 -26.32
CA LYS A 64 -13.44 5.59 -26.88
C LYS A 64 -12.41 5.31 -25.79
N PRO A 65 -11.42 4.44 -26.03
CA PRO A 65 -10.39 4.13 -25.05
C PRO A 65 -9.53 5.34 -24.69
N LEU A 66 -9.22 6.21 -25.67
CA LEU A 66 -8.46 7.44 -25.42
C LEU A 66 -9.27 8.43 -24.57
N GLU A 67 -10.57 8.53 -24.82
CA GLU A 67 -11.48 9.37 -24.03
C GLU A 67 -11.55 8.89 -22.57
N ALA A 68 -11.69 7.56 -22.36
CA ALA A 68 -11.65 6.95 -21.04
C ALA A 68 -10.32 7.22 -20.32
N ALA A 69 -9.20 7.08 -21.03
CA ALA A 69 -7.86 7.35 -20.51
C ALA A 69 -7.70 8.81 -20.08
N CYS A 70 -8.02 9.76 -20.95
CA CYS A 70 -7.92 11.18 -20.63
C CYS A 70 -8.83 11.60 -19.48
N LYS A 71 -10.09 11.14 -19.46
CA LYS A 71 -11.03 11.51 -18.40
C LYS A 71 -10.68 10.90 -17.06
N THR A 72 -10.22 9.64 -17.04
CA THR A 72 -9.75 9.00 -15.80
C THR A 72 -8.49 9.69 -15.30
N PHE A 73 -7.53 9.97 -16.19
CA PHE A 73 -6.33 10.72 -15.85
C PHE A 73 -6.63 12.09 -15.25
N VAL A 74 -7.48 12.88 -15.92
CA VAL A 74 -7.89 14.21 -15.42
C VAL A 74 -8.62 14.11 -14.08
N PHE A 75 -9.47 13.10 -13.89
CA PHE A 75 -10.14 12.86 -12.62
C PHE A 75 -9.13 12.66 -11.48
N PHE A 76 -8.10 11.82 -11.65
CA PHE A 76 -7.06 11.62 -10.64
C PHE A 76 -6.14 12.85 -10.51
N LEU A 77 -5.79 13.50 -11.62
CA LEU A 77 -4.96 14.70 -11.62
C LEU A 77 -5.57 15.84 -10.80
N ILE A 78 -6.90 15.96 -10.80
CA ILE A 78 -7.63 16.95 -10.01
C ILE A 78 -7.84 16.44 -8.58
N SER A 79 -8.37 15.23 -8.40
CA SER A 79 -8.79 14.74 -7.09
C SER A 79 -7.62 14.55 -6.13
N GLN A 80 -6.52 13.95 -6.58
CA GLN A 80 -5.40 13.58 -5.73
C GLN A 80 -4.73 14.78 -5.01
N PRO A 81 -4.33 15.88 -5.70
CA PRO A 81 -3.78 17.04 -5.01
C PRO A 81 -4.84 17.81 -4.20
N LEU A 82 -6.10 17.85 -4.65
CA LEU A 82 -7.17 18.53 -3.91
C LEU A 82 -7.42 17.92 -2.53
N ILE A 83 -7.29 16.60 -2.38
CA ILE A 83 -7.41 15.93 -1.07
C ILE A 83 -6.46 16.54 -0.05
N TYR A 84 -5.21 16.80 -0.44
CA TYR A 84 -4.22 17.42 0.44
C TYR A 84 -4.51 18.89 0.72
N ILE A 85 -4.99 19.62 -0.30
CA ILE A 85 -5.37 21.03 -0.15
C ILE A 85 -6.55 21.20 0.82
N PHE A 86 -7.56 20.32 0.74
CA PHE A 86 -8.69 20.34 1.66
C PHE A 86 -8.32 19.93 3.09
N GLN A 87 -7.31 19.07 3.27
CA GLN A 87 -6.80 18.70 4.59
C GLN A 87 -5.91 19.78 5.22
N ALA A 88 -5.17 20.53 4.41
CA ALA A 88 -4.21 21.52 4.87
C ALA A 88 -4.71 22.49 5.97
N PRO A 89 -5.92 23.09 5.89
CA PRO A 89 -6.39 23.99 6.95
C PRO A 89 -6.73 23.29 8.28
N PHE A 90 -6.85 21.96 8.29
CA PHE A 90 -7.26 21.18 9.45
C PHE A 90 -6.15 20.24 9.97
N SER A 91 -4.98 20.25 9.35
CA SER A 91 -3.83 19.43 9.72
C SER A 91 -2.73 20.28 10.33
N GLU A 92 -2.08 19.78 11.38
CA GLU A 92 -0.91 20.41 11.99
C GLU A 92 0.24 20.64 11.00
N LEU A 93 0.31 19.84 9.93
CA LEU A 93 1.31 19.95 8.88
C LEU A 93 1.00 21.05 7.86
N GLY A 94 -0.23 21.57 7.81
CA GLY A 94 -0.63 22.58 6.83
C GLY A 94 -0.39 22.14 5.38
N LEU A 95 0.17 23.05 4.56
CA LEU A 95 0.55 22.75 3.18
C LEU A 95 1.74 21.78 3.05
N ARG A 96 2.48 21.48 4.13
CA ARG A 96 3.56 20.48 4.09
C ARG A 96 3.04 19.08 3.76
N LEU A 97 1.73 18.83 3.92
CA LEU A 97 1.07 17.61 3.45
C LEU A 97 1.33 17.30 1.96
N LEU A 98 1.53 18.32 1.12
CA LEU A 98 1.79 18.13 -0.32
C LEU A 98 3.10 17.37 -0.60
N ARG A 99 4.02 17.26 0.35
CA ARG A 99 5.23 16.42 0.19
C ARG A 99 4.93 14.93 0.04
N TYR A 100 3.74 14.47 0.46
CA TYR A 100 3.29 13.08 0.29
C TYR A 100 2.63 12.83 -1.06
N TYR A 101 2.42 13.88 -1.87
CA TYR A 101 1.83 13.78 -3.19
C TYR A 101 2.70 13.08 -4.27
N PRO A 102 4.05 13.14 -4.29
CA PRO A 102 4.83 12.60 -5.40
C PRO A 102 4.55 11.13 -5.76
N PRO A 103 4.42 10.18 -4.81
CA PRO A 103 3.99 8.81 -5.14
C PRO A 103 2.60 8.76 -5.80
N TRP A 104 1.66 9.60 -5.34
CA TRP A 104 0.32 9.71 -5.92
C TRP A 104 0.32 10.33 -7.32
N PHE A 105 1.25 11.23 -7.60
CA PHE A 105 1.44 11.75 -8.95
C PHE A 105 1.86 10.64 -9.93
N ILE A 106 2.77 9.75 -9.51
CA ILE A 106 3.14 8.58 -10.31
C ILE A 106 1.92 7.68 -10.57
N MET A 107 1.15 7.39 -9.52
CA MET A 107 -0.09 6.60 -9.67
C MET A 107 -1.08 7.28 -10.60
N THR A 108 -1.21 8.61 -10.52
CA THR A 108 -2.04 9.43 -11.41
C THR A 108 -1.60 9.26 -12.86
N LEU A 109 -0.30 9.34 -13.16
CA LEU A 109 0.23 9.09 -14.51
C LEU A 109 -0.12 7.69 -15.01
N LEU A 110 0.00 6.67 -14.15
CA LEU A 110 -0.33 5.28 -14.49
C LEU A 110 -1.82 5.04 -14.74
N THR A 111 -2.70 5.92 -14.27
CA THR A 111 -4.14 5.81 -14.56
C THR A 111 -4.45 6.02 -16.05
N PHE A 112 -3.60 6.74 -16.79
CA PHE A 112 -3.80 6.91 -18.24
C PHE A 112 -3.67 5.58 -19.01
N PRO A 113 -2.51 4.86 -18.98
CA PRO A 113 -2.41 3.56 -19.62
C PRO A 113 -3.33 2.53 -18.96
N GLY A 114 -3.52 2.61 -17.64
CA GLY A 114 -4.42 1.73 -16.89
C GLY A 114 -5.87 1.83 -17.37
N ALA A 115 -6.41 3.03 -17.56
CA ALA A 115 -7.77 3.24 -18.05
C ALA A 115 -7.92 2.92 -19.55
N TRP A 116 -6.89 3.16 -20.35
CA TRP A 116 -6.89 2.75 -21.76
C TRP A 116 -7.00 1.21 -21.91
N LEU A 117 -6.24 0.47 -21.10
CA LEU A 117 -6.31 -0.99 -21.03
C LEU A 117 -7.63 -1.43 -20.38
N GLY A 118 -8.03 -0.79 -19.29
CA GLY A 118 -9.28 -1.06 -18.58
C GLY A 118 -10.51 -0.90 -19.47
N TRP A 119 -10.50 0.02 -20.44
CA TRP A 119 -11.60 0.14 -21.40
C TRP A 119 -11.81 -1.13 -22.25
N GLN A 120 -10.74 -1.92 -22.47
CA GLN A 120 -10.81 -3.16 -23.25
C GLN A 120 -11.63 -4.27 -22.58
N VAL A 121 -11.90 -4.19 -21.27
CA VAL A 121 -12.74 -5.19 -20.55
C VAL A 121 -14.16 -5.29 -21.13
N ARG A 122 -14.59 -4.27 -21.88
CA ARG A 122 -15.88 -4.22 -22.59
C ARG A 122 -15.94 -5.13 -23.81
N LYS A 123 -14.78 -5.58 -24.32
CA LYS A 123 -14.70 -6.48 -25.47
C LYS A 123 -15.00 -7.92 -25.05
N PRO A 124 -15.54 -8.76 -25.94
CA PRO A 124 -15.71 -10.18 -25.66
C PRO A 124 -14.34 -10.90 -25.61
N GLY A 125 -14.32 -12.07 -24.97
CA GLY A 125 -13.16 -12.95 -24.91
C GLY A 125 -12.36 -12.91 -23.60
N ILE A 126 -11.50 -13.92 -23.43
CA ILE A 126 -10.73 -14.23 -22.21
C ILE A 126 -9.85 -13.06 -21.76
N LEU A 127 -9.30 -12.29 -22.71
CA LEU A 127 -8.41 -11.16 -22.43
C LEU A 127 -9.07 -10.12 -21.52
N SER A 128 -10.37 -9.89 -21.64
CA SER A 128 -11.10 -8.96 -20.77
C SER A 128 -11.10 -9.40 -19.30
N GLY A 129 -11.14 -10.71 -19.04
CA GLY A 129 -11.01 -11.26 -17.69
C GLY A 129 -9.59 -11.10 -17.14
N VAL A 130 -8.58 -11.31 -17.98
CA VAL A 130 -7.16 -11.12 -17.61
C VAL A 130 -6.84 -9.65 -17.35
N ILE A 131 -7.39 -8.72 -18.13
CA ILE A 131 -7.20 -7.27 -17.92
C ILE A 131 -7.84 -6.80 -16.61
N LEU A 132 -8.97 -7.40 -16.21
CA LEU A 132 -9.64 -7.05 -14.97
C LEU A 132 -8.99 -7.68 -13.71
N SER A 133 -8.21 -8.76 -13.87
CA SER A 133 -7.66 -9.50 -12.74
C SER A 133 -6.71 -8.71 -11.82
N PRO A 134 -5.89 -7.74 -12.28
CA PRO A 134 -5.10 -6.90 -11.37
C PRO A 134 -5.97 -6.07 -10.42
N MET A 135 -7.12 -5.57 -10.89
CA MET A 135 -8.08 -4.85 -10.04
C MET A 135 -8.74 -5.78 -9.04
N LEU A 136 -9.16 -6.98 -9.48
CA LEU A 136 -9.72 -8.00 -8.59
C LEU A 136 -8.71 -8.46 -7.53
N TYR A 137 -7.44 -8.60 -7.92
CA TYR A 137 -6.34 -8.89 -7.01
C TYR A 137 -6.18 -7.79 -5.95
N LEU A 138 -6.12 -6.53 -6.36
CA LEU A 138 -6.00 -5.40 -5.41
C LEU A 138 -7.18 -5.35 -4.43
N ILE A 139 -8.41 -5.48 -4.92
CA ILE A 139 -9.62 -5.53 -4.07
C ILE A 139 -9.55 -6.72 -3.10
N THR A 140 -9.06 -7.87 -3.56
CA THR A 140 -8.91 -9.06 -2.71
C THR A 140 -7.88 -8.84 -1.60
N MET A 141 -6.70 -8.28 -1.93
CA MET A 141 -5.66 -8.00 -0.95
C MET A 141 -6.12 -7.00 0.10
N ILE A 142 -6.87 -5.97 -0.32
CA ILE A 142 -7.42 -4.96 0.59
C ILE A 142 -8.53 -5.58 1.46
N GLY A 143 -9.45 -6.34 0.85
CA GLY A 143 -10.50 -7.04 1.59
C GLY A 143 -9.94 -8.05 2.61
N TYR A 144 -8.84 -8.73 2.29
CA TYR A 144 -8.14 -9.65 3.20
C TYR A 144 -7.56 -8.92 4.42
N ASP A 145 -7.15 -7.67 4.28
CA ASP A 145 -6.63 -6.89 5.41
C ASP A 145 -7.76 -6.38 6.32
N TYR A 146 -8.82 -5.83 5.74
CA TYR A 146 -9.90 -5.20 6.51
C TYR A 146 -10.89 -6.19 7.11
N LEU A 147 -11.24 -7.27 6.40
CA LEU A 147 -12.33 -8.17 6.83
C LEU A 147 -12.01 -8.92 8.14
N PRO A 148 -10.84 -9.57 8.31
CA PRO A 148 -10.51 -10.26 9.56
C PRO A 148 -10.36 -9.29 10.73
N ARG A 149 -9.72 -8.12 10.53
CA ARG A 149 -9.60 -7.08 11.56
C ARG A 149 -10.97 -6.61 12.06
N GLY A 150 -11.92 -6.46 11.14
CA GLY A 150 -13.29 -6.08 11.47
C GLY A 150 -14.07 -7.17 12.22
N ILE A 151 -13.87 -8.44 11.87
CA ILE A 151 -14.55 -9.57 12.52
C ILE A 151 -14.00 -9.80 13.94
N LEU A 152 -12.68 -9.82 14.09
CA LEU A 152 -12.01 -10.20 15.35
C LEU A 152 -12.16 -9.12 16.43
N ALA A 153 -12.23 -7.85 16.04
CA ALA A 153 -12.38 -6.72 16.95
C ALA A 153 -13.80 -6.12 16.92
N PHE A 154 -14.80 -6.91 16.53
CA PHE A 154 -16.19 -6.46 16.54
C PHE A 154 -16.68 -6.20 17.98
N PRO A 155 -17.36 -5.07 18.28
CA PRO A 155 -17.86 -4.04 17.35
C PRO A 155 -16.93 -2.82 17.18
N HIS A 156 -15.76 -2.80 17.83
CA HIS A 156 -14.89 -1.62 17.90
C HIS A 156 -14.31 -1.26 16.52
N ASN A 157 -14.13 -2.26 15.64
CA ASN A 157 -13.64 -2.06 14.26
C ASN A 157 -14.73 -2.24 13.19
N LEU A 158 -15.92 -1.65 13.41
CA LEU A 158 -17.06 -1.73 12.49
C LEU A 158 -16.72 -1.24 11.06
N ILE A 159 -15.81 -0.28 10.96
CA ILE A 159 -15.43 0.33 9.69
C ILE A 159 -14.52 -0.58 8.84
N SER A 160 -13.54 -1.24 9.46
CA SER A 160 -12.82 -2.37 8.84
C SER A 160 -13.81 -3.41 8.32
N LEU A 161 -14.81 -3.78 9.12
CA LEU A 161 -15.81 -4.77 8.72
C LEU A 161 -16.62 -4.30 7.51
N VAL A 162 -17.13 -3.07 7.52
CA VAL A 162 -17.87 -2.48 6.39
C VAL A 162 -16.99 -2.37 5.15
N SER A 163 -15.71 -2.02 5.30
CA SER A 163 -14.75 -1.93 4.20
C SER A 163 -14.47 -3.31 3.60
N GLY A 164 -14.29 -4.34 4.42
CA GLY A 164 -14.12 -5.72 3.98
C GLY A 164 -15.35 -6.23 3.22
N ILE A 165 -16.56 -5.94 3.72
CA ILE A 165 -17.82 -6.27 3.06
C ILE A 165 -17.95 -5.52 1.73
N PHE A 166 -17.57 -4.24 1.70
CA PHE A 166 -17.56 -3.42 0.49
C PHE A 166 -16.63 -4.01 -0.57
N CYS A 167 -15.39 -4.40 -0.20
CA CYS A 167 -14.47 -5.07 -1.12
C CYS A 167 -15.06 -6.39 -1.67
N ALA A 168 -15.68 -7.20 -0.82
CA ALA A 168 -16.33 -8.44 -1.26
C ALA A 168 -17.49 -8.16 -2.24
N ALA A 169 -18.32 -7.15 -1.94
CA ALA A 169 -19.41 -6.73 -2.80
C ALA A 169 -18.90 -6.19 -4.15
N GLU A 170 -17.85 -5.36 -4.13
CA GLU A 170 -17.21 -4.82 -5.33
C GLU A 170 -16.61 -5.94 -6.18
N TYR A 171 -15.92 -6.91 -5.58
CA TYR A 171 -15.38 -8.08 -6.30
C TYR A 171 -16.47 -8.84 -7.07
N VAL A 172 -17.59 -9.13 -6.41
CA VAL A 172 -18.75 -9.79 -7.02
C VAL A 172 -19.37 -8.93 -8.11
N LEU A 173 -19.50 -7.62 -7.85
CA LEU A 173 -20.02 -6.65 -8.81
C LEU A 173 -19.18 -6.62 -10.08
N LEU A 174 -17.85 -6.56 -9.96
CA LEU A 174 -16.93 -6.56 -11.11
C LEU A 174 -17.02 -7.85 -11.91
N LEU A 175 -17.05 -9.01 -11.25
CA LEU A 175 -17.19 -10.30 -11.94
C LEU A 175 -18.53 -10.49 -12.66
N ILE A 176 -19.63 -10.05 -12.06
CA ILE A 176 -20.97 -10.29 -12.61
C ILE A 176 -21.36 -9.23 -13.63
N VAL A 177 -21.09 -7.95 -13.33
CA VAL A 177 -21.57 -6.81 -14.11
C VAL A 177 -20.66 -6.47 -15.27
N ILE A 178 -19.33 -6.53 -15.08
CA ILE A 178 -18.37 -6.23 -16.14
C ILE A 178 -18.17 -7.46 -17.04
N LEU A 179 -17.93 -8.64 -16.45
CA LEU A 179 -17.68 -9.87 -17.20
C LEU A 179 -18.98 -10.63 -17.48
N HIS A 180 -19.32 -10.76 -18.75
CA HIS A 180 -20.61 -11.33 -19.17
C HIS A 180 -20.53 -12.83 -19.46
N GLU A 181 -19.39 -13.30 -19.95
CA GLU A 181 -19.21 -14.70 -20.32
C GLU A 181 -18.57 -15.49 -19.18
N ASN A 182 -18.99 -16.75 -19.00
CA ASN A 182 -18.39 -17.63 -18.00
C ASN A 182 -16.88 -17.82 -18.24
N LYS A 183 -16.44 -17.87 -19.51
CA LYS A 183 -15.01 -17.97 -19.86
C LYS A 183 -14.21 -16.76 -19.37
N GLN A 184 -14.78 -15.55 -19.41
CA GLN A 184 -14.14 -14.35 -18.87
C GLN A 184 -14.01 -14.40 -17.36
N ARG A 185 -15.09 -14.81 -16.67
CA ARG A 185 -15.11 -14.92 -15.20
C ARG A 185 -14.10 -15.95 -14.71
N ILE A 186 -14.06 -17.11 -15.34
CA ILE A 186 -13.09 -18.17 -15.01
C ILE A 186 -11.67 -17.64 -15.24
N ALA A 187 -11.40 -16.98 -16.38
CA ALA A 187 -10.09 -16.40 -16.66
C ALA A 187 -9.67 -15.37 -15.61
N ALA A 188 -10.59 -14.48 -15.22
CA ALA A 188 -10.33 -13.46 -14.20
C ALA A 188 -10.02 -14.07 -12.83
N ILE A 189 -10.80 -15.08 -12.41
CA ILE A 189 -10.59 -15.81 -11.15
C ILE A 189 -9.25 -16.54 -11.18
N CYS A 190 -8.96 -17.32 -12.23
CA CYS A 190 -7.70 -18.05 -12.35
C CYS A 190 -6.51 -17.09 -12.36
N ALA A 191 -6.58 -15.99 -13.12
CA ALA A 191 -5.51 -14.99 -13.14
C ALA A 191 -5.33 -14.30 -11.78
N THR A 192 -6.43 -14.02 -11.06
CA THR A 192 -6.36 -13.45 -9.70
C THR A 192 -5.70 -14.43 -8.73
N ILE A 193 -6.06 -15.71 -8.76
CA ILE A 193 -5.44 -16.76 -7.93
C ILE A 193 -3.93 -16.87 -8.24
N LEU A 194 -3.55 -16.83 -9.52
CA LEU A 194 -2.14 -16.86 -9.92
C LEU A 194 -1.36 -15.64 -9.40
N LEU A 195 -1.95 -14.44 -9.40
CA LEU A 195 -1.34 -13.24 -8.83
C LEU A 195 -1.15 -13.38 -7.31
N ILE A 196 -2.13 -13.93 -6.60
CA ILE A 196 -2.03 -14.21 -5.16
C ILE A 196 -0.93 -15.24 -4.89
N ALA A 197 -0.94 -16.36 -5.62
CA ALA A 197 0.06 -17.41 -5.48
C ALA A 197 1.47 -16.91 -5.80
N GLY A 198 1.62 -16.07 -6.82
CA GLY A 198 2.88 -15.43 -7.17
C GLY A 198 3.38 -14.49 -6.07
N THR A 199 2.49 -13.70 -5.48
CA THR A 199 2.82 -12.83 -4.34
C THR A 199 3.27 -13.66 -3.14
N PHE A 200 2.55 -14.74 -2.82
CA PHE A 200 2.91 -15.66 -1.75
C PHE A 200 4.28 -16.32 -2.01
N LEU A 201 4.53 -16.77 -3.24
CA LEU A 201 5.83 -17.34 -3.62
C LEU A 201 6.97 -16.32 -3.48
N ILE A 202 6.75 -15.07 -3.91
CA ILE A 202 7.72 -13.99 -3.72
C ILE A 202 8.00 -13.78 -2.22
N LEU A 203 6.97 -13.74 -1.38
CA LEU A 203 7.14 -13.62 0.07
C LEU A 203 7.93 -14.80 0.67
N LEU A 204 7.70 -16.03 0.20
CA LEU A 204 8.49 -17.20 0.61
C LEU A 204 9.95 -17.10 0.18
N ILE A 205 10.23 -16.58 -1.01
CA ILE A 205 11.60 -16.40 -1.53
C ILE A 205 12.31 -15.26 -0.81
N MET A 206 11.59 -14.18 -0.47
CA MET A 206 12.18 -12.96 0.12
C MET A 206 12.74 -13.16 1.54
N LYS A 207 12.56 -14.34 2.16
CA LYS A 207 12.94 -14.66 3.55
C LYS A 207 12.48 -13.55 4.50
N PRO A 208 11.21 -13.56 4.93
CA PRO A 208 10.69 -12.53 5.81
C PRO A 208 11.58 -12.40 7.05
N SER A 209 11.88 -11.16 7.45
CA SER A 209 12.51 -10.94 8.73
C SER A 209 11.55 -11.36 9.84
N VAL A 210 12.09 -12.04 10.84
CA VAL A 210 11.39 -12.48 12.04
C VAL A 210 11.08 -11.29 12.93
N CYS A 211 12.01 -10.34 13.01
CA CYS A 211 11.82 -9.05 13.65
C CYS A 211 12.79 -8.04 13.03
N GLY A 212 12.44 -6.76 13.11
CA GLY A 212 13.26 -5.66 12.65
C GLY A 212 13.31 -4.56 13.70
N THR A 213 14.43 -3.86 13.78
CA THR A 213 14.60 -2.67 14.62
C THR A 213 15.38 -1.60 13.88
N VAL A 214 15.30 -0.37 14.35
CA VAL A 214 16.09 0.75 13.85
C VAL A 214 16.95 1.33 14.97
N LYS A 215 18.24 1.54 14.68
CA LYS A 215 19.19 2.19 15.60
C LYS A 215 19.68 3.48 14.95
N PRO A 216 19.51 4.65 15.58
CA PRO A 216 20.08 5.89 15.05
C PRO A 216 21.60 5.77 14.98
N LEU A 217 22.21 6.29 13.92
CA LEU A 217 23.67 6.43 13.90
C LEU A 217 24.14 7.37 15.03
N PRO A 218 25.33 7.15 15.60
CA PRO A 218 25.96 8.11 16.50
C PRO A 218 26.12 9.47 15.83
N GLU A 219 25.99 10.57 16.58
CA GLU A 219 26.14 11.93 16.04
C GLU A 219 27.51 12.21 15.40
N SER A 220 28.51 11.38 15.73
CA SER A 220 29.87 11.46 15.18
C SER A 220 30.07 10.76 13.83
N ILE A 221 29.07 10.03 13.32
CA ILE A 221 29.18 9.26 12.07
C ILE A 221 28.09 9.73 11.10
N SER A 222 28.51 10.31 9.97
CA SER A 222 27.61 10.61 8.86
C SER A 222 27.38 9.35 8.00
N ALA A 223 26.25 9.28 7.32
CA ALA A 223 25.99 8.23 6.32
C ALA A 223 27.03 8.24 5.19
N GLU A 224 27.55 9.42 4.86
CA GLU A 224 28.57 9.62 3.81
C GLU A 224 29.93 9.04 4.20
N ASP A 225 30.18 8.87 5.51
CA ASP A 225 31.43 8.31 6.02
C ASP A 225 31.45 6.78 5.93
N ILE A 226 30.30 6.13 5.71
CA ILE A 226 30.17 4.66 5.71
C ILE A 226 30.35 4.13 4.28
N ALA A 227 31.40 3.35 4.06
CA ALA A 227 31.62 2.65 2.80
C ALA A 227 30.95 1.27 2.75
N GLU A 228 30.98 0.53 3.86
CA GLU A 228 30.47 -0.83 3.91
C GLU A 228 29.91 -1.17 5.29
N ILE A 229 28.87 -1.99 5.30
CA ILE A 229 28.35 -2.64 6.50
C ILE A 229 28.58 -4.14 6.34
N ALA A 230 29.56 -4.68 7.05
CA ALA A 230 29.81 -6.12 7.04
C ALA A 230 29.04 -6.78 8.18
N VAL A 231 28.30 -7.85 7.85
CA VAL A 231 27.62 -8.70 8.84
C VAL A 231 28.32 -10.05 8.83
N ALA A 232 28.81 -10.50 10.00
CA ALA A 232 29.59 -11.72 10.12
C ALA A 232 28.83 -12.97 9.64
N ASP A 233 27.51 -13.02 9.91
CA ASP A 233 26.61 -14.02 9.31
C ASP A 233 25.38 -13.37 8.65
N PRO A 234 25.44 -13.09 7.33
CA PRO A 234 24.34 -12.46 6.60
C PRO A 234 23.13 -13.40 6.40
N LYS A 235 23.24 -14.67 6.81
CA LYS A 235 22.08 -15.59 6.84
C LYS A 235 21.25 -15.41 8.09
N LEU A 236 21.77 -14.75 9.12
CA LEU A 236 21.10 -14.50 10.40
C LEU A 236 20.52 -13.09 10.50
N PHE A 237 21.22 -12.09 9.97
CA PHE A 237 20.78 -10.70 9.98
C PHE A 237 20.99 -10.00 8.64
N ARG A 238 20.10 -9.05 8.34
CA ARG A 238 20.26 -8.07 7.27
C ARG A 238 20.39 -6.69 7.93
N VAL A 239 21.46 -5.97 7.63
CA VAL A 239 21.70 -4.62 8.15
C VAL A 239 21.87 -3.68 6.97
N GLN A 240 21.13 -2.58 6.95
CA GLN A 240 21.16 -1.59 5.88
C GLN A 240 20.95 -0.18 6.44
N LEU A 241 21.48 0.83 5.75
CA LEU A 241 21.15 2.22 6.05
C LEU A 241 19.74 2.51 5.55
N SER A 242 18.98 3.22 6.37
CA SER A 242 17.62 3.63 6.06
C SER A 242 17.38 5.05 6.58
N GLU A 243 16.73 5.87 5.76
CA GLU A 243 16.28 7.21 6.15
C GLU A 243 14.82 7.11 6.54
N LYS A 244 14.50 7.46 7.79
CA LYS A 244 13.18 7.18 8.37
C LYS A 244 12.08 8.03 7.74
N THR A 245 12.36 9.31 7.45
CA THR A 245 11.41 10.22 6.81
C THR A 245 12.09 11.52 6.34
N PRO A 246 11.53 12.23 5.34
CA PRO A 246 12.00 13.55 4.91
C PRO A 246 11.98 14.66 6.00
N ASP A 247 11.37 14.41 7.17
CA ASP A 247 11.25 15.36 8.28
C ASP A 247 12.33 15.24 9.36
N ASP A 248 13.03 14.11 9.41
CA ASP A 248 14.14 13.85 10.32
C ASP A 248 15.19 13.08 9.51
N PRO A 249 16.10 13.79 8.81
CA PRO A 249 17.11 13.19 7.94
C PRO A 249 18.21 12.48 8.74
N LYS A 250 17.88 11.99 9.94
CA LYS A 250 18.75 11.09 10.67
C LYS A 250 18.80 9.78 9.90
N THR A 251 20.00 9.35 9.59
CA THR A 251 20.23 8.04 9.03
C THR A 251 20.21 7.02 10.17
N TYR A 252 19.50 5.93 9.95
CA TYR A 252 19.39 4.83 10.90
C TYR A 252 19.98 3.57 10.30
N LEU A 253 20.51 2.71 11.17
CA LEU A 253 20.74 1.31 10.86
C LEU A 253 19.41 0.57 11.00
N GLN A 254 18.86 0.14 9.88
CA GLN A 254 17.77 -0.83 9.86
C GLN A 254 18.38 -2.22 9.97
N ILE A 255 17.98 -2.95 11.02
CA ILE A 255 18.50 -4.27 11.36
C ILE A 255 17.34 -5.24 11.38
N ASP A 256 17.40 -6.25 10.54
CA ASP A 256 16.37 -7.25 10.31
C ASP A 256 16.93 -8.64 10.65
N ALA A 257 16.39 -9.30 11.68
CA ALA A 257 16.74 -10.67 12.03
C ALA A 257 15.99 -11.65 11.13
N LEU A 258 16.68 -12.67 10.62
CA LEU A 258 16.13 -13.68 9.72
C LEU A 258 15.80 -15.01 10.44
N LYS A 259 16.09 -15.10 11.74
CA LYS A 259 15.77 -16.24 12.63
C LYS A 259 15.30 -15.75 14.00
N GLU A 260 14.65 -16.60 14.78
CA GLU A 260 14.16 -16.26 16.14
C GLU A 260 15.27 -16.26 17.19
N GLU A 261 16.24 -17.17 17.08
CA GLU A 261 17.37 -17.30 17.99
C GLU A 261 18.68 -17.17 17.19
N CYS A 262 19.28 -16.01 17.29
CA CYS A 262 20.43 -15.61 16.49
C CYS A 262 21.31 -14.63 17.24
N SER A 263 22.62 -14.72 16.99
CA SER A 263 23.59 -13.73 17.43
C SER A 263 24.63 -13.54 16.33
N THR A 264 24.96 -12.30 16.00
CA THR A 264 26.03 -11.98 15.04
C THR A 264 26.67 -10.64 15.35
N GLU A 265 27.80 -10.37 14.73
CA GLU A 265 28.46 -9.07 14.78
C GLU A 265 28.20 -8.33 13.46
N ALA A 266 27.92 -7.04 13.55
CA ALA A 266 27.88 -6.11 12.42
C ALA A 266 28.93 -5.01 12.61
N VAL A 267 29.71 -4.75 11.56
CA VAL A 267 30.82 -3.80 11.58
C VAL A 267 30.58 -2.73 10.52
N LEU A 268 30.66 -1.47 10.93
CA LEU A 268 30.66 -0.30 10.05
C LEU A 268 32.08 0.03 9.63
N TYR A 269 32.34 0.03 8.33
CA TYR A 269 33.61 0.47 7.77
C TYR A 269 33.48 1.86 7.15
N GLY A 270 34.48 2.69 7.44
CA GLY A 270 34.62 4.03 6.92
C GLY A 270 35.09 4.04 5.48
N THR A 271 34.93 5.16 4.78
CA THR A 271 35.49 5.37 3.43
C THR A 271 37.01 5.29 3.36
N ASP A 272 37.67 5.47 4.49
CA ASP A 272 39.12 5.28 4.68
C ASP A 272 39.51 3.82 4.98
N GLY A 273 38.52 2.91 5.04
CA GLY A 273 38.70 1.51 5.37
C GLY A 273 38.85 1.22 6.87
N GLN A 274 38.76 2.23 7.74
CA GLN A 274 38.82 2.02 9.19
C GLN A 274 37.50 1.52 9.74
N VAL A 275 37.57 0.79 10.85
CA VAL A 275 36.36 0.39 11.59
C VAL A 275 35.81 1.61 12.32
N LEU A 276 34.62 2.07 11.93
CA LEU A 276 33.94 3.18 12.58
C LEU A 276 33.23 2.73 13.86
N LYS A 277 32.56 1.58 13.81
CA LYS A 277 31.85 1.02 14.97
C LYS A 277 31.56 -0.48 14.78
N ARG A 278 31.48 -1.20 15.89
CA ARG A 278 31.06 -2.60 15.98
C ARG A 278 29.77 -2.71 16.79
N TYR A 279 28.88 -3.59 16.34
CA TYR A 279 27.62 -3.89 16.99
C TYR A 279 27.47 -5.40 17.18
N GLN A 280 27.21 -5.81 18.41
CA GLN A 280 26.71 -7.14 18.70
C GLN A 280 25.18 -7.14 18.57
N LEU A 281 24.66 -7.98 17.69
CA LEU A 281 23.23 -8.15 17.41
C LEU A 281 22.76 -9.47 18.01
N VAL A 282 21.76 -9.43 18.89
CA VAL A 282 21.23 -10.62 19.56
C VAL A 282 19.71 -10.63 19.48
N CYS A 283 19.15 -11.74 18.97
CA CYS A 283 17.72 -12.00 18.98
C CYS A 283 17.33 -12.51 20.38
N VAL A 284 16.49 -11.76 21.09
CA VAL A 284 16.02 -12.10 22.44
C VAL A 284 14.52 -12.25 22.47
N ARG A 285 14.03 -13.24 23.22
CA ARG A 285 12.60 -13.43 23.46
C ARG A 285 12.19 -12.57 24.65
N LYS A 286 11.39 -11.53 24.43
CA LYS A 286 10.83 -10.67 25.48
C LYS A 286 9.39 -11.05 25.76
N LYS A 287 8.99 -10.97 27.02
CA LYS A 287 7.60 -11.16 27.43
C LYS A 287 6.79 -9.95 26.97
N ASP A 288 5.67 -10.17 26.33
CA ASP A 288 4.74 -9.09 25.98
C ASP A 288 3.81 -8.85 27.17
N ASP A 289 3.90 -7.66 27.77
CA ASP A 289 3.03 -7.25 28.87
C ASP A 289 1.67 -6.72 28.36
N ASN A 290 1.45 -6.70 27.04
CA ASN A 290 0.18 -6.33 26.44
C ASN A 290 -0.86 -7.47 26.58
N PRO A 291 -1.96 -7.27 27.34
CA PRO A 291 -2.97 -8.30 27.55
C PRO A 291 -3.75 -8.71 26.30
N ALA A 292 -3.61 -7.98 25.18
CA ALA A 292 -4.24 -8.31 23.90
C ALA A 292 -3.45 -9.32 23.04
N ASN A 293 -2.21 -9.67 23.41
CA ASN A 293 -1.36 -10.55 22.61
C ASN A 293 -1.33 -11.97 23.20
N GLU A 294 -2.11 -12.89 22.61
CA GLU A 294 -2.29 -14.27 23.11
C GLU A 294 -0.99 -15.10 23.21
N TYR A 295 0.09 -14.66 22.56
CA TYR A 295 1.35 -15.41 22.52
C TYR A 295 2.34 -15.06 23.64
N GLY A 296 2.06 -14.06 24.47
CA GLY A 296 2.80 -13.74 25.70
C GLY A 296 4.29 -13.39 25.56
N TYR A 297 4.86 -13.50 24.35
CA TYR A 297 6.25 -13.23 24.04
C TYR A 297 6.41 -12.70 22.60
N TYR A 298 7.40 -11.84 22.39
CA TYR A 298 7.83 -11.36 21.07
C TYR A 298 9.36 -11.45 20.93
N VAL A 299 9.86 -11.54 19.70
CA VAL A 299 11.30 -11.50 19.42
C VAL A 299 11.72 -10.06 19.23
N ALA A 300 12.73 -9.62 19.96
CA ALA A 300 13.36 -8.31 19.84
C ALA A 300 14.83 -8.46 19.48
N ILE A 301 15.40 -7.45 18.83
CA ILE A 301 16.84 -7.38 18.57
C ILE A 301 17.46 -6.46 19.61
N GLU A 302 18.34 -7.02 20.43
CA GLU A 302 19.22 -6.24 21.30
C GLU A 302 20.51 -5.90 20.55
N ILE A 303 20.86 -4.63 20.60
CA ILE A 303 22.01 -4.06 19.92
C ILE A 303 22.95 -3.53 20.99
N THR A 304 24.11 -4.16 21.13
CA THR A 304 25.16 -3.71 22.04
C THR A 304 26.30 -3.13 21.23
N GLU A 305 26.67 -1.89 21.51
CA GLU A 305 27.88 -1.28 20.98
C GLU A 305 29.09 -1.88 21.70
N THR A 306 30.06 -2.38 20.95
CA THR A 306 31.31 -2.88 21.50
C THR A 306 32.39 -1.79 21.34
N ASP A 307 33.00 -1.39 22.45
CA ASP A 307 33.92 -0.25 22.53
C ASP A 307 35.40 -0.63 22.38
N ASP A 308 35.72 -1.64 21.56
CA ASP A 308 37.11 -1.97 21.24
C ASP A 308 37.35 -1.96 19.72
N PRO A 309 38.37 -1.23 19.21
CA PRO A 309 38.79 -1.30 17.81
C PRO A 309 39.26 -2.71 17.39
#